data_AF-A5DK70-F1
#
_entry.id   AF-A5DK70-F1
#
_cell.length_a   1.000
_cell.length_b   1.000
_cell.length_c   1.000
_cell.angle_alpha   90.00
_cell.angle_beta   90.00
_cell.angle_gamma   90.00
#
_symmetry.space_group_name_H-M   'P 1'
#
loop_
_entity.id
_entity.type
_entity.pdbx_description
1 polymer ?
#
loop_
_entity_poly.entity_id
_entity_poly.type
_entity_poly.pdbx_seq_one_letter_code
_entity_poly.pdbx_strand_id
1 'polypeptide(L)'
;MHIDKVAILGSETIHVGYRIQEHIVRQTLTTKASSTYVIISDKNMAQTTAYSKLVQEFKAGLKEFRPESRLLLYNVSPGENNKSRETKAAVEDFLLESGCTRDTVILAVGGGVIGDMIGFVAATFMRGVRVIQVPTTLLAMVDSSVGGKTAIDTPLGKNFIGSFHQPDYVFVDVSFLESLPARQFINGMAEVVKTAAIWNETEFSRLENFASTFLKVVNAPDLELVSIKEDLVKTVLESIRVKAQVVSSDEKEAGLRNLLNFGHTIGQRN
;
A
#
# COMPACT_ATOMS: atom_id res chain seq x y z
N MET A 1 -20.02 -6.16 -5.01
CA MET A 1 -18.90 -5.25 -4.70
C MET A 1 -18.12 -5.05 -6.00
N HIS A 2 -17.98 -3.81 -6.47
CA HIS A 2 -17.24 -3.50 -7.70
C HIS A 2 -15.73 -3.46 -7.39
N ILE A 3 -14.92 -4.11 -8.22
CA ILE A 3 -13.46 -4.15 -8.10
C ILE A 3 -12.87 -3.76 -9.45
N ASP A 4 -12.14 -2.66 -9.49
CA ASP A 4 -11.34 -2.29 -10.65
C ASP A 4 -9.97 -2.96 -10.55
N LYS A 5 -9.49 -3.50 -11.67
CA LYS A 5 -8.17 -4.13 -11.75
C LYS A 5 -7.24 -3.31 -12.63
N VAL A 6 -5.99 -3.23 -12.23
CA VAL A 6 -4.92 -2.58 -13.00
C VAL A 6 -3.81 -3.60 -13.23
N ALA A 7 -3.37 -3.71 -14.48
CA ALA A 7 -2.27 -4.58 -14.85
C ALA A 7 -0.92 -3.93 -14.52
N ILE A 8 -0.01 -4.72 -13.98
CA ILE A 8 1.41 -4.37 -13.83
C ILE A 8 2.25 -5.56 -14.29
N LEU A 9 3.25 -5.30 -15.13
CA LEU A 9 4.13 -6.33 -15.71
C LEU A 9 3.34 -7.49 -16.34
N GLY A 10 2.23 -7.18 -17.00
CA GLY A 10 1.37 -8.16 -17.70
C GLY A 10 0.39 -8.92 -16.81
N SER A 11 0.29 -8.63 -15.50
CA SER A 11 -0.63 -9.30 -14.57
C SER A 11 -1.57 -8.32 -13.86
N GLU A 12 -2.85 -8.66 -13.75
CA GLU A 12 -3.86 -7.89 -13.01
C GLU A 12 -3.76 -8.13 -11.49
N THR A 13 -2.68 -7.66 -10.87
CA THR A 13 -2.42 -7.85 -9.42
C THR A 13 -2.70 -6.62 -8.57
N ILE A 14 -3.12 -5.51 -9.19
CA ILE A 14 -3.54 -4.30 -8.47
C ILE A 14 -5.06 -4.26 -8.49
N HIS A 15 -5.69 -4.34 -7.31
CA HIS A 15 -7.15 -4.33 -7.16
C HIS A 15 -7.58 -3.10 -6.36
N VAL A 16 -8.50 -2.31 -6.92
CA VAL A 16 -8.97 -1.05 -6.34
C VAL A 16 -10.46 -1.14 -6.06
N GLY A 17 -10.89 -0.64 -4.90
CA GLY A 17 -12.31 -0.50 -4.59
C GLY A 17 -12.56 0.16 -3.24
N TYR A 18 -13.79 0.09 -2.74
CA TYR A 18 -14.21 0.68 -1.48
C TYR A 18 -14.88 -0.35 -0.56
N ARG A 19 -14.34 -0.54 0.65
CA ARG A 19 -14.72 -1.55 1.66
C ARG A 19 -14.55 -2.98 1.17
N ILE A 20 -13.40 -3.28 0.58
CA ILE A 20 -13.10 -4.54 -0.12
C ILE A 20 -12.40 -5.59 0.74
N GLN A 21 -12.44 -5.48 2.08
CA GLN A 21 -11.72 -6.38 2.99
C GLN A 21 -12.00 -7.87 2.73
N GLU A 22 -13.27 -8.24 2.47
CA GLU A 22 -13.67 -9.61 2.12
C GLU A 22 -12.96 -10.10 0.84
N HIS A 23 -12.90 -9.25 -0.20
CA HIS A 23 -12.21 -9.56 -1.45
C HIS A 23 -10.71 -9.74 -1.25
N ILE A 24 -10.07 -8.88 -0.43
CA ILE A 24 -8.64 -9.00 -0.08
C ILE A 24 -8.37 -10.39 0.50
N VAL A 25 -9.17 -10.81 1.48
CA VAL A 25 -9.03 -12.09 2.16
C VAL A 25 -9.27 -13.25 1.20
N ARG A 26 -10.41 -13.26 0.51
CA ARG A 26 -10.77 -14.34 -0.42
C ARG A 26 -9.72 -14.51 -1.51
N GLN A 27 -9.29 -13.41 -2.15
CA GLN A 27 -8.28 -13.45 -3.19
C GLN A 27 -6.94 -13.97 -2.65
N THR A 28 -6.51 -13.49 -1.48
CA THR A 28 -5.26 -13.93 -0.85
C THR A 28 -5.29 -15.43 -0.53
N LEU A 29 -6.33 -15.90 0.17
CA LEU A 29 -6.42 -17.29 0.61
C LEU A 29 -6.61 -18.26 -0.55
N THR A 30 -7.34 -17.89 -1.60
CA THR A 30 -7.56 -18.78 -2.75
C THR A 30 -6.35 -18.87 -3.67
N THR A 31 -5.59 -17.79 -3.85
CA THR A 31 -4.48 -17.76 -4.83
C THR A 31 -3.09 -17.94 -4.24
N LYS A 32 -2.88 -17.62 -2.95
CA LYS A 32 -1.57 -17.66 -2.31
C LYS A 32 -1.53 -18.68 -1.19
N ALA A 33 -1.45 -19.96 -1.56
CA ALA A 33 -1.38 -21.06 -0.61
C ALA A 33 -0.15 -20.95 0.31
N SER A 34 -0.36 -20.99 1.63
CA SER A 34 0.67 -20.88 2.67
C SER A 34 0.18 -21.55 3.94
N SER A 35 1.08 -22.13 4.74
CA SER A 35 0.80 -22.54 6.12
C SER A 35 0.65 -21.34 7.07
N THR A 36 1.31 -20.22 6.77
CA THR A 36 1.40 -19.06 7.66
C THR A 36 1.16 -17.75 6.91
N TYR A 37 0.16 -16.99 7.35
CA TYR A 37 -0.12 -15.63 6.91
C TYR A 37 0.22 -14.67 8.04
N VAL A 38 0.87 -13.55 7.72
CA VAL A 38 1.28 -12.56 8.72
C VAL A 38 0.79 -11.19 8.30
N ILE A 39 -0.08 -10.58 9.11
CA ILE A 39 -0.48 -9.18 8.91
C ILE A 39 0.43 -8.32 9.78
N ILE A 40 1.14 -7.40 9.14
CA ILE A 40 2.04 -6.45 9.81
C ILE A 40 1.55 -5.03 9.55
N SER A 41 1.38 -4.27 10.63
CA SER A 41 0.85 -2.90 10.59
C SER A 41 1.52 -2.02 11.65
N ASP A 42 1.10 -0.76 11.77
CA ASP A 42 1.49 0.11 12.89
C ASP A 42 0.38 0.21 13.95
N LYS A 43 0.73 0.77 15.12
CA LYS A 43 -0.21 0.94 16.24
C LYS A 43 -1.38 1.89 15.96
N ASN A 44 -1.27 2.84 15.02
CA ASN A 44 -2.37 3.74 14.69
C ASN A 44 -3.41 2.99 13.84
N MET A 45 -2.95 2.32 12.78
CA MET A 45 -3.81 1.55 11.89
C MET A 45 -4.49 0.37 12.62
N ALA A 46 -3.79 -0.26 13.56
CA ALA A 46 -4.32 -1.34 14.39
C ALA A 46 -5.59 -0.99 15.17
N GLN A 47 -5.82 0.30 15.45
CA GLN A 47 -6.97 0.80 16.21
C GLN A 47 -8.19 1.10 15.33
N THR A 48 -8.05 1.03 14.01
CA THR A 48 -9.12 1.39 13.08
C THR A 48 -10.14 0.26 12.91
N THR A 49 -11.39 0.64 12.65
CA THR A 49 -12.46 -0.31 12.34
C THR A 49 -12.17 -1.09 11.06
N ALA A 50 -11.59 -0.45 10.05
CA ALA A 50 -11.24 -1.09 8.77
C ALA A 50 -10.18 -2.20 8.96
N TYR A 51 -9.14 -1.95 9.77
CA TYR A 51 -8.14 -2.97 10.12
C TYR A 51 -8.76 -4.13 10.90
N SER A 52 -9.57 -3.82 11.93
CA SER A 52 -10.24 -4.83 12.74
C SER A 52 -11.14 -5.73 11.88
N LYS A 53 -11.88 -5.14 10.94
CA LYS A 53 -12.68 -5.87 9.97
C LYS A 53 -11.81 -6.78 9.10
N LEU A 54 -10.72 -6.27 8.51
CA LEU A 54 -9.80 -7.09 7.70
C LEU A 54 -9.29 -8.31 8.48
N VAL A 55 -8.87 -8.13 9.73
CA VAL A 55 -8.41 -9.23 10.59
C VAL A 55 -9.52 -10.23 10.90
N GLN A 56 -10.74 -9.77 11.16
CA GLN A 56 -11.90 -10.64 11.41
C GLN A 56 -12.25 -11.47 10.17
N GLU A 57 -12.31 -10.85 9.00
CA GLU A 57 -12.53 -11.54 7.72
C GLU A 57 -11.42 -12.58 7.48
N PHE A 58 -10.16 -12.25 7.78
CA PHE A 58 -9.05 -13.17 7.57
C PHE A 58 -9.14 -14.41 8.47
N LYS A 59 -9.51 -14.22 9.74
CA LYS A 59 -9.76 -15.33 10.68
C LYS A 59 -10.93 -16.20 10.25
N ALA A 60 -12.00 -15.61 9.74
CA ALA A 60 -13.16 -16.35 9.22
C ALA A 60 -12.78 -17.13 7.96
N GLY A 61 -12.16 -16.46 6.99
CA GLY A 61 -11.73 -17.06 5.73
C GLY A 61 -10.71 -18.19 5.90
N LEU A 62 -9.80 -18.11 6.88
CA LEU A 62 -8.88 -19.22 7.16
C LEU A 62 -9.62 -20.50 7.56
N LYS A 63 -10.66 -20.41 8.40
CA LYS A 63 -11.45 -21.59 8.80
C LYS A 63 -12.14 -22.25 7.61
N GLU A 64 -12.58 -21.44 6.64
CA GLU A 64 -13.28 -21.92 5.45
C GLU A 64 -12.33 -22.46 4.38
N PHE A 65 -11.31 -21.70 4.01
CA PHE A 65 -10.47 -22.00 2.86
C PHE A 65 -9.20 -22.79 3.23
N ARG A 66 -8.68 -22.65 4.46
CA ARG A 66 -7.37 -23.17 4.88
C ARG A 66 -7.30 -23.47 6.38
N PRO A 67 -8.07 -24.45 6.90
CA PRO A 67 -8.19 -24.71 8.33
C PRO A 67 -6.86 -25.08 9.03
N GLU A 68 -5.92 -25.67 8.30
CA GLU A 68 -4.58 -26.03 8.79
C GLU A 68 -3.58 -24.86 8.82
N SER A 69 -3.98 -23.70 8.26
CA SER A 69 -3.13 -22.52 8.20
C SER A 69 -3.39 -21.59 9.38
N ARG A 70 -2.39 -20.77 9.72
CA ARG A 70 -2.45 -19.84 10.84
C ARG A 70 -2.29 -18.38 10.41
N LEU A 71 -2.87 -17.49 11.20
CA LEU A 71 -2.70 -16.04 11.09
C LEU A 71 -1.88 -15.52 12.28
N LEU A 72 -0.82 -14.78 11.97
CA LEU A 72 -0.02 -14.03 12.94
C LEU A 72 -0.24 -12.54 12.72
N LEU A 73 -0.19 -11.75 13.81
CA LEU A 73 -0.33 -10.30 13.79
C LEU A 73 0.90 -9.67 14.45
N TYR A 74 1.45 -8.62 13.85
CA TYR A 74 2.54 -7.85 14.46
C TYR A 74 2.34 -6.35 14.22
N ASN A 75 2.55 -5.54 15.26
CA ASN A 75 2.33 -4.10 15.21
C ASN A 75 3.58 -3.33 15.63
N VAL A 76 4.16 -2.58 14.68
CA VAL A 76 5.31 -1.70 14.95
C VAL A 76 4.85 -0.34 15.48
N SER A 77 5.77 0.42 16.06
CA SER A 77 5.53 1.83 16.36
C SER A 77 5.41 2.65 15.07
N PRO A 78 4.46 3.61 14.98
CA PRO A 78 4.26 4.42 13.78
C PRO A 78 5.37 5.47 13.59
N GLY A 79 5.48 6.02 12.38
CA GLY A 79 6.35 7.16 12.06
C GLY A 79 7.65 6.79 11.35
N GLU A 80 8.17 7.73 10.54
CA GLU A 80 9.38 7.57 9.73
C GLU A 80 10.63 7.22 10.57
N ASN A 81 10.70 7.73 11.80
CA ASN A 81 11.79 7.45 12.73
C ASN A 81 11.92 5.96 13.11
N ASN A 82 10.86 5.17 12.92
CA ASN A 82 10.86 3.72 13.12
C ASN A 82 11.06 2.95 11.80
N LYS A 83 11.28 3.62 10.67
CA LYS A 83 11.62 3.00 9.39
C LYS A 83 13.11 2.62 9.34
N SER A 84 13.54 1.78 10.28
CA SER A 84 14.96 1.58 10.58
C SER A 84 15.40 0.11 10.56
N ARG A 85 16.71 -0.11 10.73
CA ARG A 85 17.31 -1.45 10.83
C ARG A 85 16.80 -2.20 12.05
N GLU A 86 16.61 -1.49 13.16
CA GLU A 86 16.17 -2.05 14.44
C GLU A 86 14.74 -2.57 14.34
N THR A 87 13.84 -1.79 13.73
CA THR A 87 12.46 -2.25 13.52
C THR A 87 12.39 -3.38 12.49
N LYS A 88 13.17 -3.32 11.41
CA LYS A 88 13.30 -4.44 10.46
C LYS A 88 13.73 -5.73 11.16
N ALA A 89 14.78 -5.67 11.98
CA ALA A 89 15.29 -6.82 12.72
C ALA A 89 14.27 -7.37 13.71
N ALA A 90 13.58 -6.51 14.47
CA ALA A 90 12.56 -6.94 15.42
C ALA A 90 11.39 -7.68 14.75
N VAL A 91 11.01 -7.26 13.53
CA VAL A 91 10.01 -7.99 12.72
C VAL A 91 10.57 -9.34 12.27
N GLU A 92 11.82 -9.40 11.81
CA GLU A 92 12.47 -10.65 11.38
C GLU A 92 12.60 -11.65 12.54
N ASP A 93 12.98 -11.20 13.74
CA ASP A 93 13.07 -12.02 14.94
C ASP A 93 11.70 -12.59 15.31
N PHE A 94 10.64 -11.78 15.29
CA PHE A 94 9.27 -12.25 15.50
C PHE A 94 8.87 -13.36 14.51
N LEU A 95 9.21 -13.20 13.23
CA LEU A 95 8.92 -14.21 12.20
C LEU A 95 9.68 -15.52 12.49
N LEU A 96 10.96 -15.43 12.86
CA LEU A 96 11.79 -16.60 13.19
C LEU A 96 11.31 -17.32 14.45
N GLU A 97 11.05 -16.58 15.53
CA GLU A 97 10.51 -17.11 16.79
C GLU A 97 9.15 -17.77 16.60
N SER A 98 8.34 -17.22 15.70
CA SER A 98 7.05 -17.80 15.32
C SER A 98 7.18 -19.02 14.41
N GLY A 99 8.38 -19.44 14.00
CA GLY A 99 8.59 -20.57 13.10
C GLY A 99 8.09 -20.34 11.67
N CYS A 100 8.07 -19.08 11.20
CA CYS A 100 7.75 -18.77 9.81
C CYS A 100 8.80 -19.37 8.87
N THR A 101 8.37 -19.89 7.72
CA THR A 101 9.27 -20.47 6.71
C THR A 101 9.16 -19.76 5.36
N ARG A 102 9.82 -20.27 4.32
CA ARG A 102 9.78 -19.71 2.95
C ARG A 102 8.39 -19.68 2.33
N ASP A 103 7.45 -20.46 2.84
CA ASP A 103 6.07 -20.43 2.38
C ASP A 103 5.27 -19.25 2.95
N THR A 104 5.78 -18.49 3.91
CA THR A 104 5.07 -17.38 4.55
C THR A 104 4.54 -16.36 3.54
N VAL A 105 3.33 -15.85 3.79
CA VAL A 105 2.74 -14.73 3.04
C VAL A 105 2.57 -13.55 3.99
N ILE A 106 3.28 -12.46 3.72
CA ILE A 106 3.24 -11.25 4.54
C ILE A 106 2.29 -10.23 3.90
N LEU A 107 1.38 -9.68 4.69
CA LEU A 107 0.53 -8.55 4.31
C LEU A 107 1.04 -7.29 5.01
N ALA A 108 1.53 -6.33 4.24
CA ALA A 108 1.95 -5.02 4.72
C ALA A 108 0.74 -4.07 4.71
N VAL A 109 0.12 -3.86 5.87
CA VAL A 109 -1.10 -3.05 6.02
C VAL A 109 -0.74 -1.70 6.64
N GLY A 110 -0.59 -0.66 5.83
CA GLY A 110 -0.18 0.65 6.33
C GLY A 110 0.13 1.67 5.23
N GLY A 111 0.70 2.81 5.64
CA GLY A 111 1.24 3.81 4.71
C GLY A 111 2.58 3.40 4.10
N GLY A 112 3.25 4.33 3.41
CA GLY A 112 4.51 4.06 2.71
C GLY A 112 5.64 3.56 3.61
N VAL A 113 5.69 3.98 4.87
CA VAL A 113 6.64 3.46 5.87
C VAL A 113 6.53 1.95 6.04
N ILE A 114 5.30 1.47 6.28
CA ILE A 114 5.01 0.04 6.44
C ILE A 114 5.25 -0.69 5.13
N GLY A 115 4.75 -0.15 4.01
CA GLY A 115 4.88 -0.78 2.71
C GLY A 115 6.33 -1.03 2.31
N ASP A 116 7.20 -0.03 2.46
CA ASP A 116 8.61 -0.13 2.12
C ASP A 116 9.37 -1.05 3.08
N MET A 117 9.21 -0.84 4.39
CA MET A 117 9.97 -1.57 5.40
C MET A 117 9.58 -3.05 5.42
N ILE A 118 8.29 -3.35 5.40
CA ILE A 118 7.79 -4.73 5.45
C ILE A 118 7.97 -5.42 4.10
N GLY A 119 7.90 -4.68 3.00
CA GLY A 119 8.36 -5.17 1.69
C GLY A 119 9.82 -5.61 1.74
N PHE A 120 10.68 -4.84 2.42
CA PHE A 120 12.10 -5.17 2.53
C PHE A 120 12.37 -6.33 3.48
N VAL A 121 11.61 -6.44 4.58
CA VAL A 121 11.58 -7.66 5.42
C VAL A 121 11.27 -8.88 4.55
N ALA A 122 10.20 -8.82 3.75
CA ALA A 122 9.81 -9.94 2.90
C ALA A 122 10.86 -10.27 1.82
N ALA A 123 11.54 -9.26 1.28
CA ALA A 123 12.61 -9.44 0.30
C ALA A 123 13.80 -10.24 0.86
N THR A 124 14.13 -10.06 2.14
CA THR A 124 15.32 -10.67 2.75
C THR A 124 15.03 -11.87 3.64
N PHE A 125 13.80 -12.00 4.17
CA PHE A 125 13.42 -13.13 5.03
C PHE A 125 13.57 -14.45 4.28
N MET A 126 14.46 -15.32 4.76
CA MET A 126 14.86 -16.57 4.09
C MET A 126 15.20 -16.40 2.60
N ARG A 127 15.81 -15.26 2.23
CA ARG A 127 16.15 -14.84 0.85
C ARG A 127 14.95 -14.57 -0.07
N GLY A 128 13.78 -14.30 0.51
CA GLY A 128 12.61 -13.87 -0.23
C GLY A 128 11.38 -14.72 0.10
N VAL A 129 10.32 -14.04 0.52
CA VAL A 129 8.97 -14.59 0.68
C VAL A 129 7.95 -13.69 -0.01
N ARG A 130 6.73 -14.20 -0.19
CA ARG A 130 5.64 -13.48 -0.84
C ARG A 130 5.17 -12.33 0.04
N VAL A 131 4.97 -11.16 -0.57
CA VAL A 131 4.41 -9.98 0.09
C VAL A 131 3.20 -9.45 -0.66
N ILE A 132 2.21 -8.98 0.08
CA ILE A 132 1.02 -8.31 -0.41
C ILE A 132 0.98 -6.92 0.22
N GLN A 133 0.80 -5.90 -0.61
CA GLN A 133 0.65 -4.52 -0.16
C GLN A 133 -0.83 -4.20 0.06
N VAL A 134 -1.16 -3.65 1.23
CA VAL A 134 -2.51 -3.13 1.54
C VAL A 134 -2.33 -1.67 1.99
N PRO A 135 -2.14 -0.73 1.04
CA PRO A 135 -1.89 0.68 1.35
C PRO A 135 -3.09 1.34 2.03
N THR A 136 -2.84 2.09 3.10
CA THR A 136 -3.88 2.74 3.91
C THR A 136 -3.82 4.28 3.90
N THR A 137 -2.84 4.85 3.20
CA THR A 137 -2.70 6.30 2.97
C THR A 137 -2.85 6.59 1.49
N LEU A 138 -3.40 7.75 1.12
CA LEU A 138 -3.56 8.11 -0.30
C LEU A 138 -2.22 8.03 -1.05
N LEU A 139 -1.14 8.57 -0.45
CA LEU A 139 0.21 8.50 -1.01
C LEU A 139 0.64 7.06 -1.33
N ALA A 140 0.45 6.14 -0.39
CA ALA A 140 0.81 4.74 -0.59
C ALA A 140 -0.09 4.05 -1.63
N MET A 141 -1.37 4.40 -1.68
CA MET A 141 -2.32 3.83 -2.63
C MET A 141 -1.92 4.15 -4.07
N VAL A 142 -1.56 5.40 -4.35
CA VAL A 142 -1.32 5.86 -5.72
C VAL A 142 0.14 5.77 -6.15
N ASP A 143 1.06 5.75 -5.18
CA ASP A 143 2.48 5.75 -5.44
C ASP A 143 3.22 4.60 -4.73
N SER A 144 3.56 4.72 -3.45
CA SER A 144 4.64 3.91 -2.87
C SER A 144 4.40 2.39 -2.84
N SER A 145 3.14 1.92 -2.86
CA SER A 145 2.84 0.47 -2.88
C SER A 145 3.11 -0.23 -4.21
N VAL A 146 3.33 0.54 -5.29
CA VAL A 146 3.47 0.02 -6.65
C VAL A 146 4.91 0.16 -7.15
N GLY A 147 5.43 -0.90 -7.76
CA GLY A 147 6.71 -0.92 -8.46
C GLY A 147 7.90 -1.46 -7.67
N GLY A 148 7.62 -2.22 -6.61
CA GLY A 148 8.55 -3.15 -5.96
C GLY A 148 9.72 -2.49 -5.22
N LYS A 149 9.77 -1.16 -5.10
CA LYS A 149 10.81 -0.50 -4.30
C LYS A 149 10.50 -0.71 -2.82
N THR A 150 11.47 -1.25 -2.10
CA THR A 150 11.37 -1.50 -0.67
C THR A 150 12.64 -1.01 -0.02
N ALA A 151 12.55 -0.35 1.14
CA ALA A 151 13.71 0.25 1.77
C ALA A 151 13.48 0.59 3.24
N ILE A 152 14.58 0.86 3.92
CA ILE A 152 14.64 1.47 5.24
C ILE A 152 15.61 2.66 5.22
N ASP A 153 15.49 3.49 6.23
CA ASP A 153 16.32 4.67 6.42
C ASP A 153 17.56 4.34 7.27
N THR A 154 18.55 5.23 7.16
CA THR A 154 19.74 5.25 8.01
C THR A 154 19.91 6.66 8.57
N PRO A 155 20.73 6.87 9.60
CA PRO A 155 21.04 8.23 10.08
C PRO A 155 21.63 9.15 9.01
N LEU A 156 22.23 8.59 7.94
CA LEU A 156 22.82 9.35 6.84
C LEU A 156 21.83 9.74 5.75
N GLY A 157 20.62 9.16 5.75
CA GLY A 157 19.63 9.46 4.72
C GLY A 157 18.59 8.37 4.53
N LYS A 158 17.58 8.72 3.74
CA LYS A 158 16.39 7.91 3.53
C LYS A 158 16.55 6.90 2.40
N ASN A 159 15.92 5.74 2.57
CA ASN A 159 15.79 4.71 1.54
C ASN A 159 17.11 4.20 0.92
N PHE A 160 18.27 4.41 1.56
CA PHE A 160 19.55 3.99 1.01
C PHE A 160 19.79 2.49 1.08
N ILE A 161 19.11 1.78 1.98
CA ILE A 161 19.24 0.32 2.14
C ILE A 161 17.89 -0.31 1.82
N GLY A 162 17.86 -1.16 0.80
CA GLY A 162 16.61 -1.71 0.31
C GLY A 162 16.79 -2.79 -0.74
N SER A 163 15.67 -3.17 -1.36
CA SER A 163 15.62 -4.14 -2.45
C SER A 163 14.51 -3.77 -3.44
N PHE A 164 14.65 -4.26 -4.68
CA PHE A 164 13.52 -4.41 -5.59
C PHE A 164 12.86 -5.77 -5.31
N HIS A 165 11.62 -5.78 -4.84
CA HIS A 165 10.83 -6.97 -4.53
C HIS A 165 9.36 -6.72 -4.88
N GLN A 166 8.90 -7.28 -6.00
CA GLN A 166 7.53 -7.05 -6.47
C GLN A 166 6.52 -7.73 -5.53
N PRO A 167 5.44 -7.03 -5.13
CA PRO A 167 4.38 -7.66 -4.38
C PRO A 167 3.55 -8.58 -5.27
N ASP A 168 3.04 -9.64 -4.68
CA ASP A 168 2.11 -10.58 -5.32
C ASP A 168 0.77 -9.93 -5.63
N TYR A 169 0.33 -9.01 -4.78
CA TYR A 169 -0.86 -8.19 -4.94
C TYR A 169 -0.68 -6.81 -4.31
N VAL A 170 -1.37 -5.82 -4.87
CA VAL A 170 -1.62 -4.52 -4.24
C VAL A 170 -3.14 -4.36 -4.11
N PHE A 171 -3.64 -4.36 -2.88
CA PHE A 171 -5.07 -4.18 -2.61
C PHE A 171 -5.34 -2.78 -2.08
N VAL A 172 -5.97 -1.96 -2.90
CA VAL A 172 -6.31 -0.58 -2.60
C VAL A 172 -7.77 -0.49 -2.16
N ASP A 173 -7.97 -0.57 -0.86
CA ASP A 173 -9.27 -0.30 -0.24
C ASP A 173 -9.35 1.17 0.18
N VAL A 174 -10.05 1.97 -0.62
CA VAL A 174 -10.21 3.41 -0.40
C VAL A 174 -10.91 3.73 0.93
N SER A 175 -11.63 2.78 1.54
CA SER A 175 -12.27 3.00 2.85
C SER A 175 -11.27 3.14 4.01
N PHE A 176 -10.00 2.74 3.86
CA PHE A 176 -8.99 3.04 4.87
C PHE A 176 -8.78 4.55 5.08
N LEU A 177 -9.07 5.36 4.05
CA LEU A 177 -8.95 6.82 4.12
C LEU A 177 -9.97 7.45 5.07
N GLU A 178 -11.02 6.74 5.49
CA GLU A 178 -12.03 7.21 6.47
C GLU A 178 -11.39 7.56 7.83
N SER A 179 -10.20 7.01 8.13
CA SER A 179 -9.46 7.27 9.38
C SER A 179 -8.19 8.12 9.19
N LEU A 180 -7.90 8.55 7.95
CA LEU A 180 -6.65 9.22 7.64
C LEU A 180 -6.74 10.71 8.02
N PRO A 181 -5.77 11.26 8.78
CA PRO A 181 -5.75 12.69 9.09
C PRO A 181 -5.76 13.55 7.82
N ALA A 182 -6.55 14.63 7.81
CA ALA A 182 -6.73 15.51 6.64
C ALA A 182 -5.41 15.96 6.00
N ARG A 183 -4.41 16.31 6.83
CA ARG A 183 -3.06 16.69 6.36
C ARG A 183 -2.41 15.58 5.53
N GLN A 184 -2.53 14.32 5.95
CA GLN A 184 -1.95 13.17 5.24
C GLN A 184 -2.75 12.82 3.98
N PHE A 185 -4.06 13.04 3.99
CA PHE A 185 -4.89 12.91 2.80
C PHE A 185 -4.47 13.94 1.74
N ILE A 186 -4.40 15.22 2.10
CA ILE A 186 -3.95 16.30 1.21
C ILE A 186 -2.51 16.06 0.75
N ASN A 187 -1.62 15.58 1.62
CA ASN A 187 -0.25 15.22 1.23
C ASN A 187 -0.21 14.21 0.08
N GLY A 188 -1.08 13.19 0.10
CA GLY A 188 -1.15 12.21 -0.99
C GLY A 188 -1.64 12.77 -2.33
N MET A 189 -2.39 13.88 -2.32
CA MET A 189 -2.87 14.52 -3.56
C MET A 189 -1.72 15.08 -4.41
N ALA A 190 -0.55 15.35 -3.83
CA ALA A 190 0.61 15.79 -4.60
C ALA A 190 0.99 14.77 -5.69
N GLU A 191 1.00 13.48 -5.36
CA GLU A 191 1.31 12.41 -6.33
C GLU A 191 0.19 12.21 -7.36
N VAL A 192 -1.06 12.37 -6.94
CA VAL A 192 -2.22 12.33 -7.83
C VAL A 192 -2.08 13.42 -8.90
N VAL A 193 -1.89 14.68 -8.46
CA VAL A 193 -1.72 15.83 -9.37
C VAL A 193 -0.48 15.63 -10.26
N LYS A 194 0.64 15.13 -9.70
CA LYS A 194 1.85 14.81 -10.46
C LYS A 194 1.54 13.86 -11.61
N THR A 195 0.88 12.72 -11.33
CA THR A 195 0.58 11.70 -12.35
C THR A 195 -0.34 12.20 -13.45
N ALA A 196 -1.33 13.03 -13.12
CA ALA A 196 -2.18 13.66 -14.11
C ALA A 196 -1.39 14.67 -14.97
N ALA A 197 -0.58 15.53 -14.34
CA ALA A 197 0.19 16.57 -15.03
C ALA A 197 1.20 15.99 -16.05
N ILE A 198 1.81 14.84 -15.76
CA ILE A 198 2.82 14.24 -16.63
C ILE A 198 2.22 13.32 -17.72
N TRP A 199 0.95 12.93 -17.64
CA TRP A 199 0.42 11.84 -18.46
C TRP A 199 -1.04 11.98 -18.94
N ASN A 200 -1.92 12.66 -18.20
CA ASN A 200 -3.36 12.65 -18.47
C ASN A 200 -4.02 14.02 -18.19
N GLU A 201 -4.14 14.83 -19.24
CA GLU A 201 -4.74 16.17 -19.19
C GLU A 201 -6.24 16.14 -18.85
N THR A 202 -6.99 15.17 -19.38
CA THR A 202 -8.42 15.02 -19.04
C THR A 202 -8.62 14.71 -17.55
N GLU A 203 -7.77 13.87 -16.96
CA GLU A 203 -7.80 13.63 -15.52
C GLU A 203 -7.37 14.87 -14.73
N PHE A 204 -6.39 15.63 -15.21
CA PHE A 204 -5.99 16.90 -14.59
C PHE A 204 -7.17 17.87 -14.49
N SER A 205 -7.91 18.07 -15.59
CA SER A 205 -9.12 18.91 -15.59
C SER A 205 -10.24 18.36 -14.69
N ARG A 206 -10.37 17.03 -14.57
CA ARG A 206 -11.32 16.43 -13.62
C ARG A 206 -10.93 16.76 -12.17
N LEU A 207 -9.64 16.67 -11.83
CA LEU A 207 -9.12 17.00 -10.50
C LEU A 207 -9.37 18.47 -10.15
N GLU A 208 -9.19 19.39 -11.11
CA GLU A 208 -9.52 20.81 -10.92
C GLU A 208 -10.99 21.02 -10.55
N ASN A 209 -11.89 20.36 -11.27
CA ASN A 209 -13.33 20.45 -11.00
C ASN A 209 -13.74 19.78 -9.67
N PHE A 210 -13.02 18.74 -9.25
CA PHE A 210 -13.28 18.02 -8.01
C PHE A 210 -12.68 18.68 -6.76
N ALA A 211 -11.68 19.54 -6.92
CA ALA A 211 -10.85 20.05 -5.83
C ALA A 211 -11.64 20.74 -4.70
N SER A 212 -12.64 21.56 -5.04
CA SER A 212 -13.45 22.29 -4.06
C SER A 212 -14.30 21.34 -3.20
N THR A 213 -14.96 20.38 -3.84
CA THR A 213 -15.73 19.32 -3.18
C THR A 213 -14.83 18.45 -2.30
N PHE A 214 -13.69 18.02 -2.82
CA PHE A 214 -12.71 17.23 -2.08
C PHE A 214 -12.25 17.94 -0.80
N LEU A 215 -11.77 19.19 -0.92
CA LEU A 215 -11.27 19.95 0.22
C LEU A 215 -12.37 20.23 1.25
N LYS A 216 -13.61 20.45 0.81
CA LYS A 216 -14.75 20.62 1.72
C LYS A 216 -14.98 19.36 2.56
N VAL A 217 -15.00 18.18 1.93
CA VAL A 217 -15.24 16.92 2.64
C VAL A 217 -14.07 16.55 3.55
N VAL A 218 -12.83 16.63 3.06
CA VAL A 218 -11.64 16.21 3.82
C VAL A 218 -11.36 17.08 5.04
N ASN A 219 -11.74 18.36 5.01
CA ASN A 219 -11.61 19.27 6.15
C ASN A 219 -12.87 19.34 7.03
N ALA A 220 -13.93 18.59 6.71
CA ALA A 220 -15.13 18.55 7.53
C ALA A 220 -14.84 17.84 8.88
N PRO A 221 -15.46 18.29 9.99
CA PRO A 221 -15.34 17.61 11.28
C PRO A 221 -15.84 16.16 11.24
N ASP A 222 -16.96 15.93 10.52
CA ASP A 222 -17.55 14.63 10.29
C ASP A 222 -17.22 14.17 8.86
N LEU A 223 -16.26 13.26 8.74
CA LEU A 223 -15.75 12.82 7.44
C LEU A 223 -16.72 11.86 6.76
N GLU A 224 -17.43 12.33 5.74
CA GLU A 224 -18.38 11.53 4.95
C GLU A 224 -17.83 11.14 3.56
N LEU A 225 -16.81 10.27 3.52
CA LEU A 225 -16.19 9.85 2.25
C LEU A 225 -17.16 9.15 1.29
N VAL A 226 -18.24 8.56 1.82
CA VAL A 226 -19.27 7.91 1.01
C VAL A 226 -19.90 8.88 0.00
N SER A 227 -20.03 10.17 0.36
CA SER A 227 -20.59 11.21 -0.52
C SER A 227 -19.75 11.48 -1.77
N ILE A 228 -18.45 11.20 -1.73
CA ILE A 228 -17.49 11.42 -2.81
C ILE A 228 -16.77 10.13 -3.22
N LYS A 229 -17.37 8.97 -2.90
CA LYS A 229 -16.76 7.65 -3.07
C LYS A 229 -16.30 7.39 -4.50
N GLU A 230 -17.15 7.67 -5.47
CA GLU A 230 -16.88 7.38 -6.88
C GLU A 230 -15.73 8.24 -7.42
N ASP A 231 -15.73 9.54 -7.09
CA ASP A 231 -14.62 10.43 -7.43
C ASP A 231 -13.32 10.04 -6.74
N LEU A 232 -13.35 9.60 -5.48
CA LEU A 232 -12.15 9.16 -4.77
C LEU A 232 -11.58 7.86 -5.35
N VAL A 233 -12.43 6.87 -5.63
CA VAL A 233 -11.99 5.62 -6.29
C VAL A 233 -11.39 5.94 -7.66
N LYS A 234 -12.04 6.81 -8.45
CA LYS A 234 -11.50 7.23 -9.75
C LYS A 234 -10.17 7.97 -9.62
N THR A 235 -10.04 8.88 -8.66
CA THR A 235 -8.80 9.62 -8.36
C THR A 235 -7.63 8.67 -8.11
N VAL A 236 -7.86 7.65 -7.29
CA VAL A 236 -6.86 6.62 -7.00
C VAL A 236 -6.55 5.79 -8.24
N LEU A 237 -7.59 5.37 -8.97
CA LEU A 237 -7.48 4.48 -10.12
C LEU A 237 -6.73 5.10 -11.30
N GLU A 238 -6.99 6.37 -11.64
CA GLU A 238 -6.29 7.02 -12.75
C GLU A 238 -4.81 7.28 -12.39
N SER A 239 -4.52 7.66 -11.15
CA SER A 239 -3.14 7.88 -10.71
C SER A 239 -2.32 6.58 -10.69
N ILE A 240 -2.87 5.50 -10.11
CA ILE A 240 -2.18 4.21 -10.01
C ILE A 240 -2.00 3.55 -11.39
N ARG A 241 -2.91 3.78 -12.35
CA ARG A 241 -2.78 3.32 -13.74
C ARG A 241 -1.55 3.93 -14.43
N VAL A 242 -1.34 5.25 -14.28
CA VAL A 242 -0.15 5.92 -14.83
C VAL A 242 1.10 5.29 -14.24
N LYS A 243 1.16 5.11 -12.92
CA LYS A 243 2.32 4.50 -12.27
C LYS A 243 2.56 3.06 -12.74
N ALA A 244 1.52 2.23 -12.78
CA ALA A 244 1.62 0.85 -13.22
C ALA A 244 2.06 0.74 -14.68
N GLN A 245 1.56 1.61 -15.57
CA GLN A 245 1.96 1.67 -16.98
C GLN A 245 3.45 2.03 -17.13
N VAL A 246 3.90 3.08 -16.42
CA VAL A 246 5.29 3.53 -16.49
C VAL A 246 6.23 2.46 -15.91
N VAL A 247 5.90 1.85 -14.77
CA VAL A 247 6.69 0.77 -14.17
C VAL A 247 6.72 -0.47 -15.07
N SER A 248 5.60 -0.82 -15.71
CA SER A 248 5.55 -1.96 -16.63
C SER A 248 6.43 -1.75 -17.86
N SER A 249 6.63 -0.49 -18.26
CA SER A 249 7.49 -0.12 -19.37
C SER A 249 8.96 0.00 -18.96
N ASP A 250 9.24 0.24 -17.68
CA ASP A 250 10.58 0.47 -17.14
C ASP A 250 10.68 0.10 -15.64
N GLU A 251 10.88 -1.20 -15.37
CA GLU A 251 10.89 -1.71 -13.99
C GLU A 251 12.13 -1.28 -13.18
N LYS A 252 13.25 -0.99 -13.85
CA LYS A 252 14.54 -0.72 -13.16
C LYS A 252 15.10 0.69 -13.39
N GLU A 253 14.24 1.62 -13.78
CA GLU A 253 14.56 3.04 -13.91
C GLU A 253 15.64 3.36 -14.96
N ALA A 254 15.54 2.74 -16.14
CA ALA A 254 16.45 2.97 -17.25
C ALA A 254 16.12 4.24 -18.07
N GLY A 255 14.90 4.79 -17.97
CA GLY A 255 14.50 5.96 -18.76
C GLY A 255 13.12 6.51 -18.41
N LEU A 256 12.05 5.90 -18.94
CA LEU A 256 10.67 6.42 -18.83
C LEU A 256 10.24 6.65 -17.38
N ARG A 257 10.72 5.81 -16.45
CA ARG A 257 10.38 5.92 -15.04
C ARG A 257 10.86 7.22 -14.39
N ASN A 258 11.82 7.92 -15.00
CA ASN A 258 12.26 9.25 -14.54
C ASN A 258 11.16 10.31 -14.60
N LEU A 259 10.13 10.15 -15.44
CA LEU A 259 8.99 11.07 -15.46
C LEU A 259 8.23 11.06 -14.13
N LEU A 260 8.22 9.93 -13.42
CA LEU A 260 7.62 9.85 -12.08
C LEU A 260 8.37 10.69 -11.03
N ASN A 261 9.58 11.15 -11.35
CA ASN A 261 10.36 12.05 -10.49
C ASN A 261 10.06 13.54 -10.73
N PHE A 262 9.05 13.88 -11.55
CA PHE A 262 8.58 15.26 -11.68
C PHE A 262 8.29 15.88 -10.30
N GLY A 263 8.81 17.10 -10.07
CA GLY A 263 8.77 17.80 -8.78
C GLY A 263 9.78 17.30 -7.72
N HIS A 264 10.26 16.06 -7.81
CA HIS A 264 11.07 15.44 -6.76
C HIS A 264 12.51 15.96 -6.71
N THR A 265 13.11 16.33 -7.86
CA THR A 265 14.49 16.87 -7.89
C THR A 265 14.67 18.12 -7.02
N ILE A 266 13.64 18.96 -6.92
CA ILE A 266 13.62 20.15 -6.07
C ILE A 266 13.03 19.79 -4.70
N GLY A 267 11.92 19.07 -4.65
CA GLY A 267 11.20 18.76 -3.40
C GLY A 267 11.95 17.84 -2.42
N GLN A 268 12.92 17.05 -2.90
CA GLN A 268 13.76 16.18 -2.06
C GLN A 268 15.07 16.83 -1.60
N ARG A 269 15.38 18.06 -2.05
CA ARG A 269 16.52 18.82 -1.53
C ARG A 269 16.10 19.48 -0.21
N ASN A 270 16.30 18.75 0.90
CA ASN A 270 16.33 19.31 2.25
C ASN A 270 17.61 18.84 2.95
#